data_AF-A0A6J4RL73-F1
#
_entry.id   AF-A0A6J4RL73-F1
#
_cell.length_a   1.000
_cell.length_b   1.000
_cell.length_c   1.000
_cell.angle_alpha   90.00
_cell.angle_beta   90.00
_cell.angle_gamma   90.00
#
_symmetry.space_group_name_H-M   'P 1'
#
loop_
_entity.id
_entity.type
_entity.pdbx_description
1 polymer ?
#
loop_
_entity_poly.entity_id
_entity_poly.type
_entity_poly.pdbx_seq_one_letter_code
_entity_poly.pdbx_strand_id
1 'polypeptide(L)'
;MSFDAYAEAHSTPQEPYLQRLSDETEQSLEAFQMLSGPVVGRLLEFLVWMTQPSLVVEIGAYSGYSALSMARALPPGGRLITCEADPERAAFARRHVERHGR
;
A
#
# COMPACT_ATOMS: atom_id res chain seq x y z
N MET A 1 -21.03 -13.27 -8.97
CA MET A 1 -19.72 -12.93 -8.39
C MET A 1 -18.90 -12.29 -9.51
N SER A 2 -18.33 -11.11 -9.30
CA SER A 2 -17.44 -10.48 -10.28
C SER A 2 -16.07 -11.18 -10.30
N PHE A 3 -15.25 -10.89 -11.31
CA PHE A 3 -13.86 -11.35 -11.35
C PHE A 3 -13.06 -10.84 -10.15
N ASP A 4 -13.22 -9.56 -9.79
CA ASP A 4 -12.48 -8.93 -8.69
C ASP A 4 -12.84 -9.56 -7.33
N ALA A 5 -14.14 -9.79 -7.09
CA ALA A 5 -14.61 -10.49 -5.89
C ALA A 5 -14.08 -11.93 -5.79
N TYR A 6 -13.84 -12.59 -6.93
CA TYR A 6 -13.18 -13.90 -6.97
C TYR A 6 -11.68 -13.79 -6.68
N ALA A 7 -10.99 -12.82 -7.29
CA ALA A 7 -9.57 -12.59 -7.03
C ALA A 7 -9.32 -12.27 -5.55
N GLU A 8 -10.16 -11.45 -4.92
CA GLU A 8 -10.10 -11.14 -3.49
C GLU A 8 -10.38 -12.36 -2.61
N ALA A 9 -11.49 -13.08 -2.85
CA ALA A 9 -11.89 -14.24 -2.05
C ALA A 9 -10.89 -15.42 -2.12
N HIS A 10 -10.07 -15.48 -3.17
CA HIS A 10 -9.07 -16.52 -3.38
C HIS A 10 -7.61 -16.02 -3.25
N SER A 11 -7.40 -14.79 -2.76
CA SER A 11 -6.08 -14.24 -2.40
C SER A 11 -5.82 -14.31 -0.89
N THR A 12 -4.56 -14.13 -0.49
CA THR A 12 -4.22 -13.99 0.94
C THR A 12 -4.83 -12.71 1.49
N PRO A 13 -5.61 -12.74 2.60
CA PRO A 13 -6.25 -11.54 3.16
C PRO A 13 -5.25 -10.43 3.54
N GLN A 14 -5.68 -9.17 3.41
CA GLN A 14 -4.89 -8.00 3.78
C GLN A 14 -4.80 -7.79 5.31
N GLU A 15 -3.82 -7.01 5.76
CA GLU A 15 -3.72 -6.65 7.18
C GLU A 15 -4.91 -5.76 7.63
N PRO A 16 -5.43 -5.90 8.86
CA PRO A 16 -6.55 -5.09 9.34
C PRO A 16 -6.29 -3.57 9.41
N TYR A 17 -5.03 -3.12 9.29
CA TYR A 17 -4.72 -1.68 9.16
C TYR A 17 -4.79 -1.19 7.72
N LEU A 18 -4.57 -2.06 6.73
CA LEU A 18 -4.71 -1.74 5.30
C LEU A 18 -6.18 -1.57 4.92
N GLN A 19 -7.09 -2.37 5.52
CA GLN A 19 -8.53 -2.13 5.40
C GLN A 19 -8.91 -0.74 5.95
N ARG A 20 -8.54 -0.44 7.20
CA ARG A 20 -8.84 0.88 7.81
C ARG A 20 -8.24 2.05 7.03
N LEU A 21 -7.08 1.87 6.43
CA LEU A 21 -6.48 2.84 5.50
C LEU A 21 -7.33 2.99 4.23
N SER A 22 -7.83 1.91 3.63
CA SER A 22 -8.77 1.96 2.51
C SER A 22 -10.04 2.73 2.88
N ASP A 23 -10.64 2.42 4.03
CA ASP A 23 -11.87 3.06 4.52
C ASP A 23 -11.65 4.57 4.78
N GLU A 24 -10.51 4.96 5.40
CA GLU A 24 -10.15 6.36 5.62
C GLU A 24 -9.84 7.08 4.28
N THR A 25 -9.27 6.37 3.30
CA THR A 25 -9.01 6.90 1.95
C THR A 25 -10.31 7.26 1.24
N GLU A 26 -11.29 6.34 1.22
CA GLU A 26 -12.60 6.56 0.58
C GLU A 26 -13.35 7.76 1.17
N GLN A 27 -13.19 8.00 2.48
CA GLN A 27 -13.86 9.08 3.19
C GLN A 27 -13.14 10.44 3.09
N SER A 28 -11.82 10.44 2.86
CA SER A 28 -10.97 11.63 3.07
C SER A 28 -10.25 12.13 1.82
N LEU A 29 -10.04 11.28 0.80
CA LEU A 29 -9.32 11.64 -0.42
C LEU A 29 -10.23 11.50 -1.64
N GLU A 30 -10.18 12.48 -2.53
CA GLU A 30 -10.80 12.36 -3.84
C GLU A 30 -10.16 11.22 -4.65
N ALA A 31 -10.92 10.70 -5.63
CA ALA A 31 -10.48 9.69 -6.59
C ALA A 31 -10.05 8.34 -5.95
N PHE A 32 -10.90 7.76 -5.08
CA PHE A 32 -10.68 6.46 -4.43
C PHE A 32 -10.21 5.34 -5.37
N GLN A 33 -10.61 5.36 -6.65
CA GLN A 33 -10.14 4.41 -7.67
C GLN A 33 -8.63 4.47 -7.97
N MET A 34 -7.88 5.43 -7.41
CA MET A 34 -6.42 5.48 -7.42
C MET A 34 -5.78 4.54 -6.39
N LEU A 35 -6.54 3.99 -5.43
CA LEU A 35 -6.06 3.02 -4.47
C LEU A 35 -5.75 1.68 -5.15
N SER A 36 -4.58 1.08 -4.85
CA SER A 36 -4.20 -0.22 -5.42
C SER A 36 -5.08 -1.39 -4.95
N GLY A 37 -5.66 -1.31 -3.75
CA GLY A 37 -6.56 -2.32 -3.20
C GLY A 37 -5.87 -3.63 -2.76
N PRO A 38 -6.65 -4.58 -2.22
CA PRO A 38 -6.15 -5.81 -1.57
C PRO A 38 -5.28 -6.67 -2.49
N VAL A 39 -5.77 -7.00 -3.69
CA VAL A 39 -5.10 -7.93 -4.61
C VAL A 39 -3.75 -7.37 -5.11
N VAL A 40 -3.71 -6.11 -5.53
CA VAL A 40 -2.47 -5.48 -6.02
C VAL A 40 -1.49 -5.25 -4.87
N GLY A 41 -1.96 -4.83 -3.69
CA GLY A 41 -1.13 -4.72 -2.50
C GLY A 41 -0.43 -6.03 -2.15
N ARG A 42 -1.16 -7.15 -2.16
CA ARG A 42 -0.62 -8.50 -1.92
C ARG A 42 0.35 -8.96 -3.01
N LEU A 43 0.13 -8.60 -4.28
CA LEU A 43 1.08 -8.85 -5.37
C LEU A 43 2.40 -8.08 -5.16
N LEU A 44 2.33 -6.79 -4.83
CA LEU A 44 3.52 -5.96 -4.58
C LEU A 44 4.31 -6.45 -3.35
N GLU A 45 3.59 -6.78 -2.28
CA GLU A 45 4.13 -7.40 -1.06
C GLU A 45 4.85 -8.73 -1.37
N PHE A 46 4.27 -9.58 -2.23
CA PHE A 46 4.89 -10.84 -2.69
C PHE A 46 6.13 -10.62 -3.57
N LEU A 47 6.12 -9.61 -4.45
CA LEU A 47 7.28 -9.28 -5.29
C LEU A 47 8.47 -8.79 -4.45
N VAL A 48 8.23 -7.95 -3.44
CA VAL A 48 9.29 -7.52 -2.50
C VAL A 48 9.79 -8.72 -1.69
N TRP A 49 8.89 -9.57 -1.18
CA TRP A 49 9.28 -10.78 -0.46
C TRP A 49 10.14 -11.73 -1.31
N MET A 50 9.76 -11.98 -2.56
CA MET A 50 10.51 -12.86 -3.47
C MET A 50 11.89 -12.29 -3.84
N THR A 51 11.97 -10.98 -4.12
CA THR A 51 13.19 -10.36 -4.67
C THR A 51 14.16 -9.84 -3.62
N GLN A 52 13.73 -9.71 -2.37
CA GLN A 52 14.53 -9.22 -1.22
C GLN A 52 15.34 -7.93 -1.54
N PRO A 53 14.69 -6.85 -2.04
CA PRO A 53 15.39 -5.65 -2.48
C PRO A 53 15.92 -4.83 -1.30
N SER A 54 17.13 -4.28 -1.44
CA SER A 54 17.70 -3.32 -0.47
C SER A 54 17.08 -1.92 -0.58
N LEU A 55 16.47 -1.59 -1.73
CA LEU A 55 15.81 -0.32 -1.98
C LEU A 55 14.62 -0.51 -2.92
N VAL A 56 13.47 0.03 -2.52
CA VAL A 56 12.28 0.23 -3.36
C VAL A 56 12.09 1.73 -3.56
N VAL A 57 11.76 2.14 -4.80
CA VAL A 57 11.37 3.53 -5.13
C VAL A 57 9.97 3.49 -5.74
N GLU A 58 9.04 4.21 -5.12
CA GLU A 58 7.65 4.35 -5.55
C GLU A 58 7.38 5.79 -6.01
N ILE A 59 6.70 5.93 -7.15
CA ILE A 59 6.28 7.21 -7.71
C ILE A 59 4.75 7.27 -7.64
N GLY A 60 4.22 8.16 -6.81
CA GLY A 60 2.80 8.27 -6.47
C GLY A 60 2.47 7.46 -5.22
N ALA A 61 2.44 8.12 -4.04
CA ALA A 61 2.07 7.47 -2.79
C ALA A 61 0.55 7.40 -2.61
N TYR A 62 -0.18 8.41 -3.11
CA TYR A 62 -1.61 8.65 -2.85
C TYR A 62 -1.93 8.57 -1.34
N SER A 63 -2.54 7.48 -0.87
CA SER A 63 -2.83 7.24 0.56
C SER A 63 -1.75 6.48 1.33
N GLY A 64 -0.70 6.01 0.66
CA GLY A 64 0.40 5.21 1.23
C GLY A 64 0.13 3.70 1.28
N TYR A 65 -0.96 3.22 0.66
CA TYR A 65 -1.39 1.83 0.73
C TYR A 65 -0.40 0.84 0.09
N SER A 66 0.09 1.14 -1.12
CA SER A 66 1.09 0.33 -1.83
C SER A 66 2.45 0.39 -1.13
N ALA A 67 2.88 1.57 -0.69
CA ALA A 67 4.07 1.77 0.14
C ALA A 67 4.07 0.86 1.37
N LEU A 68 2.98 0.85 2.14
CA LEU A 68 2.85 0.03 3.35
C LEU A 68 2.75 -1.48 3.05
N SER A 69 2.16 -1.86 1.92
CA SER A 69 2.11 -3.26 1.47
C SER A 69 3.52 -3.76 1.12
N MET A 70 4.29 -2.98 0.36
CA MET A 70 5.68 -3.29 0.00
C MET A 70 6.62 -3.27 1.21
N ALA A 71 6.53 -2.25 2.07
CA ALA A 71 7.41 -2.08 3.22
C ALA A 71 7.33 -3.26 4.21
N ARG A 72 6.17 -3.91 4.33
CA ARG A 72 5.95 -5.06 5.21
C ARG A 72 6.84 -6.27 4.89
N ALA A 73 7.23 -6.41 3.63
CA ALA A 73 8.02 -7.53 3.09
C ALA A 73 9.51 -7.22 2.87
N LEU A 74 9.97 -5.99 3.16
CA LEU A 74 11.38 -5.62 3.01
C LEU A 74 12.31 -6.48 3.88
N PRO A 75 13.51 -6.83 3.39
CA PRO A 75 14.55 -7.43 4.23
C PRO A 75 15.02 -6.44 5.32
N PRO A 76 15.62 -6.94 6.42
CA PRO A 76 16.23 -6.07 7.44
C PRO A 76 17.25 -5.08 6.83
N GLY A 77 17.08 -3.79 7.12
CA GLY A 77 17.89 -2.71 6.55
C GLY A 77 17.53 -2.30 5.12
N GLY A 78 16.57 -2.98 4.47
CA GLY A 78 15.93 -2.52 3.25
C GLY A 78 15.17 -1.21 3.48
N ARG A 79 15.02 -0.39 2.44
CA ARG A 79 14.32 0.90 2.51
C ARG A 79 13.30 1.03 1.40
N LEU A 80 12.20 1.74 1.67
CA LEU A 80 11.26 2.21 0.67
C LEU A 80 11.26 3.74 0.66
N ILE A 81 11.43 4.33 -0.52
CA ILE A 81 11.26 5.76 -0.76
C ILE A 81 10.01 5.90 -1.61
N THR A 82 9.02 6.64 -1.12
CA THR A 82 7.81 6.98 -1.88
C THR A 82 7.72 8.48 -2.07
N CYS A 83 7.28 8.89 -3.26
CA CYS A 83 7.14 10.29 -3.64
C CYS A 83 5.67 10.59 -3.97
N GLU A 84 5.13 11.66 -3.41
CA GLU A 84 3.82 12.20 -3.75
C GLU A 84 3.97 13.70 -4.06
N ALA A 85 3.32 14.15 -5.13
CA ALA A 85 3.43 15.52 -5.62
C ALA A 85 2.41 16.45 -4.95
N ASP A 86 1.25 15.90 -4.59
CA ASP A 86 0.20 16.62 -3.87
C ASP A 86 0.51 16.70 -2.36
N PRO A 87 0.61 17.90 -1.76
CA PRO A 87 0.98 18.04 -0.35
C PRO A 87 -0.02 17.44 0.65
N GLU A 88 -1.32 17.43 0.32
CA GLU A 88 -2.37 16.93 1.23
C GLU A 88 -2.37 15.40 1.24
N ARG A 89 -2.25 14.76 0.07
CA ARG A 89 -2.06 13.31 -0.09
C ARG A 89 -0.73 12.87 0.51
N ALA A 90 0.35 13.62 0.30
CA ALA A 90 1.65 13.35 0.94
C ALA A 90 1.56 13.42 2.48
N ALA A 91 0.81 14.38 3.03
CA ALA A 91 0.55 14.46 4.46
C ALA A 91 -0.34 13.30 4.95
N PHE A 92 -1.34 12.90 4.18
CA PHE A 92 -2.19 11.72 4.45
C PHE A 92 -1.34 10.45 4.54
N ALA A 93 -0.63 10.11 3.47
CA ALA A 93 0.24 8.92 3.41
C ALA A 93 1.27 8.91 4.55
N ARG A 94 1.89 10.06 4.86
CA ARG A 94 2.86 10.18 5.96
C ARG A 94 2.29 9.73 7.31
N ARG A 95 1.05 10.12 7.67
CA ARG A 95 0.43 9.70 8.95
C ARG A 95 0.31 8.17 9.08
N HIS A 96 0.03 7.47 7.99
CA HIS A 96 -0.09 6.01 7.99
C HIS A 96 1.28 5.32 7.93
N VAL A 97 2.22 5.87 7.18
CA VAL A 97 3.62 5.37 7.13
C VAL A 97 4.31 5.53 8.49
N GLU A 98 4.14 6.65 9.19
CA GLU A 98 4.69 6.84 10.55
C GLU A 98 4.06 5.91 11.59
N ARG A 99 2.82 5.44 11.37
CA ARG A 99 2.09 4.54 12.28
C ARG A 99 2.34 3.05 12.01
N HIS A 100 2.60 2.68 10.77
CA HIS A 100 2.61 1.28 10.32
C HIS A 100 3.87 0.85 9.54
N GLY A 101 4.77 1.79 9.23
CA GLY A 101 6.09 1.52 8.69
C GLY A 101 6.98 0.76 9.68
N ARG A 102 8.06 0.17 9.14
CA ARG A 102 9.09 -0.57 9.87
C ARG A 102 10.46 0.00 9.56
#